data_AF-A0A238VVU8-F1
#
_entry.id   AF-A0A238VVU8-F1
#
_cell.length_a   1.000
_cell.length_b   1.000
_cell.length_c   1.000
_cell.angle_alpha   90.00
_cell.angle_beta   90.00
_cell.angle_gamma   90.00
#
_symmetry.space_group_name_H-M   'P 1'
#
loop_
_entity.id
_entity.type
_entity.pdbx_description
1 polymer ?
#
loop_
_entity_poly.entity_id
_entity_poly.type
_entity_poly.pdbx_seq_one_letter_code
_entity_poly.pdbx_strand_id
1 'polypeptide(L)'
;MDTLEAFLAGDRLDDVVLFISDAYLEDDSRLRSVGVETDAGVRLVLDGEKGRSAFQAGTGMDAMAFAKEAMGNDGSIARTLDAGECPFADAEPDVEHTVRFVFAFAEAQNEEVGGIYADGDVVHAYAHCACGESYSDRWVVGERA
;
A
#
# COMPACT_ATOMS: atom_id res chain seq x y z
N MET A 1 -13.79 -12.94 -8.73
CA MET A 1 -13.43 -11.99 -7.68
C MET A 1 -12.00 -12.28 -7.35
N ASP A 2 -11.13 -11.42 -7.86
CA ASP A 2 -9.69 -11.47 -7.64
C ASP A 2 -9.38 -11.15 -6.17
N THR A 3 -8.26 -11.65 -5.66
CA THR A 3 -7.93 -11.50 -4.23
C THR A 3 -7.87 -10.04 -3.77
N LEU A 4 -7.39 -9.16 -4.65
CA LEU A 4 -7.40 -7.72 -4.40
C LEU A 4 -8.83 -7.17 -4.28
N GLU A 5 -9.75 -7.60 -5.15
CA GLU A 5 -11.14 -7.13 -5.10
C GLU A 5 -11.81 -7.53 -3.78
N ALA A 6 -11.56 -8.75 -3.30
CA ALA A 6 -12.06 -9.21 -2.00
C ALA A 6 -11.47 -8.39 -0.84
N PHE A 7 -10.17 -8.06 -0.87
CA PHE A 7 -9.55 -7.16 0.10
C PHE A 7 -10.18 -5.76 0.07
N LEU A 8 -10.33 -5.17 -1.12
CA LEU A 8 -10.92 -3.83 -1.30
C LEU A 8 -12.42 -3.78 -0.99
N ALA A 9 -13.08 -4.94 -0.87
CA ALA A 9 -14.47 -5.08 -0.46
C ALA A 9 -14.64 -5.35 1.04
N GLY A 10 -13.55 -5.45 1.81
CA GLY A 10 -13.59 -5.73 3.25
C GLY A 10 -13.74 -7.22 3.60
N ASP A 11 -13.77 -8.12 2.61
CA ASP A 11 -13.91 -9.56 2.84
C ASP A 11 -12.62 -10.22 3.39
N ARG A 12 -11.50 -9.48 3.39
CA ARG A 12 -10.16 -9.96 3.81
C ARG A 12 -9.43 -8.95 4.72
N LEU A 13 -10.01 -8.65 5.88
CA LEU A 13 -9.43 -7.69 6.83
C LEU A 13 -8.09 -8.14 7.43
N ASP A 14 -7.86 -9.45 7.54
CA ASP A 14 -6.61 -10.02 8.07
C ASP A 14 -5.48 -10.06 7.04
N ASP A 15 -5.76 -9.69 5.79
CA ASP A 15 -4.77 -9.63 4.71
C ASP A 15 -4.10 -8.26 4.61
N VAL A 16 -2.93 -8.26 3.99
CA VAL A 16 -2.20 -7.08 3.58
C VAL A 16 -1.91 -7.14 2.09
N VAL A 17 -1.86 -5.96 1.46
CA VAL A 17 -1.46 -5.80 0.07
C VAL A 17 -0.08 -5.18 0.03
N LEU A 18 0.80 -5.79 -0.76
CA LEU A 18 2.15 -5.30 -1.02
C LEU A 18 2.31 -5.13 -2.52
N PHE A 19 2.64 -3.93 -2.98
CA PHE A 19 3.13 -3.69 -4.32
C PHE A 19 4.59 -3.30 -4.27
N ILE A 20 5.38 -3.80 -5.22
CA ILE A 20 6.77 -3.41 -5.41
C ILE A 20 6.99 -3.17 -6.90
N SER A 21 7.52 -1.99 -7.22
CA SER A 21 7.80 -1.58 -8.59
C SER A 21 8.94 -2.39 -9.23
N ASP A 22 8.93 -2.49 -10.56
CA ASP A 22 10.03 -3.10 -11.32
C ASP A 22 11.38 -2.40 -11.06
N ALA A 23 11.37 -1.09 -10.79
CA ALA A 23 12.58 -0.34 -10.49
C ALA A 23 13.24 -0.76 -9.17
N TYR A 24 12.49 -1.39 -8.27
CA TYR A 24 12.97 -1.88 -6.98
C TYR A 24 13.15 -3.40 -6.95
N LEU A 25 12.48 -4.13 -7.86
CA LEU A 25 12.60 -5.58 -7.99
C LEU A 25 13.80 -5.97 -8.84
N GLU A 26 14.72 -6.75 -8.24
CA GLU A 26 15.71 -7.49 -9.02
C GLU A 26 15.02 -8.54 -9.92
N ASP A 27 15.58 -8.83 -11.10
CA ASP A 27 15.02 -9.78 -12.08
C ASP A 27 14.78 -11.19 -11.50
N ASP A 28 15.66 -11.66 -10.62
CA ASP A 28 15.54 -12.95 -9.93
C ASP A 28 14.71 -12.90 -8.64
N SER A 29 13.97 -11.81 -8.41
CA SER A 29 13.18 -11.65 -7.18
C SER A 29 12.11 -12.74 -7.07
N ARG A 30 12.18 -13.52 -5.99
CA ARG A 30 11.18 -14.53 -5.64
C ARG A 30 9.76 -13.94 -5.60
N LEU A 31 9.62 -12.64 -5.36
CA LEU A 31 8.34 -11.93 -5.31
C LEU A 31 7.61 -11.97 -6.66
N ARG A 32 8.33 -11.89 -7.79
CA ARG A 32 7.75 -12.05 -9.14
C ARG A 32 7.08 -13.41 -9.34
N SER A 33 7.60 -14.46 -8.70
CA SER A 33 7.04 -15.82 -8.83
C SER A 33 5.79 -16.09 -7.99
N VAL A 34 5.51 -15.25 -6.99
CA VAL A 34 4.41 -15.47 -6.03
C VAL A 34 3.37 -14.34 -6.04
N GLY A 35 3.64 -13.25 -6.73
CA GLY A 35 2.71 -12.14 -6.90
C GLY A 35 1.99 -12.14 -8.25
N VAL A 36 1.13 -11.15 -8.42
CA VAL A 36 0.43 -10.81 -9.67
C VAL A 36 1.21 -9.68 -10.34
N GLU A 37 1.61 -9.87 -11.59
CA GLU A 37 2.25 -8.83 -12.39
C GLU A 37 1.25 -7.70 -12.69
N THR A 38 1.73 -6.47 -12.59
CA THR A 38 1.03 -5.24 -13.00
C THR A 38 1.87 -4.54 -14.07
N ASP A 39 1.35 -3.46 -14.67
CA ASP A 39 2.11 -2.68 -15.64
C ASP A 39 3.36 -1.99 -15.04
N ALA A 40 3.44 -1.89 -13.71
CA ALA A 40 4.49 -1.15 -13.00
C ALA A 40 5.34 -2.02 -12.05
N GLY A 41 5.03 -3.30 -11.91
CA GLY A 41 5.76 -4.22 -11.01
C GLY A 41 4.92 -5.42 -10.58
N VAL A 42 5.03 -5.79 -9.31
CA VAL A 42 4.38 -6.99 -8.75
C VAL A 42 3.56 -6.65 -7.52
N ARG A 43 2.33 -7.14 -7.48
CA ARG A 43 1.42 -7.02 -6.34
C ARG A 43 1.15 -8.36 -5.68
N LEU A 44 1.20 -8.40 -4.36
CA LEU A 44 0.90 -9.56 -3.54
C LEU A 44 -0.23 -9.23 -2.59
N VAL A 45 -1.12 -10.19 -2.36
CA VAL A 45 -2.11 -10.13 -1.28
C VAL A 45 -1.87 -11.34 -0.40
N LEU A 46 -1.48 -11.09 0.85
CA LEU A 46 -0.97 -12.10 1.77
C LEU A 46 -1.65 -11.92 3.12
N ASP A 47 -1.74 -13.01 3.88
CA ASP A 47 -2.02 -12.95 5.32
C ASP A 47 -1.08 -11.95 6.01
N GLY A 48 -1.59 -11.18 6.99
CA GLY A 48 -0.88 -10.05 7.58
C GLY A 48 0.47 -10.39 8.20
N GLU A 49 0.64 -11.57 8.82
CA GLU A 49 1.94 -11.97 9.38
C GLU A 49 2.94 -12.30 8.26
N LYS A 50 2.46 -13.01 7.23
CA LYS A 50 3.27 -13.37 6.07
C LYS A 50 3.65 -12.15 5.24
N GLY A 51 2.73 -11.21 5.05
CA GLY A 51 2.96 -10.03 4.24
C GLY A 51 3.92 -9.04 4.91
N ARG A 52 3.85 -8.85 6.23
CA ARG A 52 4.87 -8.08 6.98
C ARG A 52 6.26 -8.71 6.86
N SER A 53 6.33 -10.03 6.98
CA SER A 53 7.58 -10.78 6.81
C SER A 53 8.13 -10.66 5.37
N ALA A 54 7.26 -10.74 4.36
CA ALA A 54 7.63 -10.58 2.96
C ALA A 54 8.08 -9.16 2.63
N PHE A 55 7.41 -8.14 3.20
CA PHE A 55 7.81 -6.74 3.07
C PHE A 55 9.22 -6.53 3.60
N GLN A 56 9.49 -6.93 4.84
CA GLN A 56 10.81 -6.79 5.44
C GLN A 56 11.89 -7.53 4.65
N ALA A 57 11.59 -8.73 4.14
CA ALA A 57 12.53 -9.48 3.32
C ALA A 57 12.79 -8.82 1.95
N GLY A 58 11.79 -8.17 1.37
CA GLY A 58 11.87 -7.54 0.04
C GLY A 58 12.46 -6.14 0.05
N THR A 59 12.18 -5.33 1.09
CA THR A 59 12.60 -3.92 1.17
C THR A 59 13.69 -3.67 2.21
N GLY A 60 13.93 -4.62 3.11
CA GLY A 60 14.80 -4.43 4.27
C GLY A 60 14.20 -3.52 5.36
N MET A 61 12.97 -3.03 5.17
CA MET A 61 12.32 -2.08 6.08
C MET A 61 11.32 -2.78 7.00
N ASP A 62 11.14 -2.24 8.21
CA ASP A 62 10.06 -2.65 9.09
C ASP A 62 8.74 -1.98 8.65
N ALA A 63 7.70 -2.80 8.44
CA ALA A 63 6.42 -2.32 7.94
C ALA A 63 5.75 -1.30 8.89
N MET A 64 5.87 -1.49 10.20
CA MET A 64 5.27 -0.58 11.19
C MET A 64 6.04 0.74 11.28
N ALA A 65 7.37 0.70 11.23
CA ALA A 65 8.19 1.90 11.18
C ALA A 65 7.91 2.71 9.90
N PHE A 66 7.81 2.04 8.75
CA PHE A 66 7.43 2.65 7.48
C PHE A 66 6.05 3.30 7.54
N ALA A 67 5.03 2.57 8.00
CA ALA A 67 3.68 3.11 8.16
C ALA A 67 3.68 4.35 9.07
N LYS A 68 4.44 4.32 10.17
CA LYS A 68 4.55 5.45 11.11
C LYS A 68 5.20 6.68 10.49
N GLU A 69 6.21 6.51 9.66
CA GLU A 69 6.83 7.61 8.90
C GLU A 69 5.85 8.20 7.89
N ALA A 70 5.23 7.35 7.08
CA ALA A 70 4.30 7.73 6.03
C ALA A 70 3.04 8.43 6.55
N MET A 71 2.55 8.07 7.74
CA MET A 71 1.40 8.73 8.41
C MET A 71 1.61 10.23 8.64
N GLY A 72 2.84 10.73 8.59
CA GLY A 72 3.11 12.16 8.72
C GLY A 72 2.75 12.99 7.48
N ASN A 73 2.55 12.34 6.32
CA ASN A 73 2.36 13.00 5.04
C ASN A 73 1.10 12.46 4.35
N ASP A 74 0.11 13.33 4.17
CA ASP A 74 -1.12 12.99 3.44
C ASP A 74 -0.89 13.10 1.92
N GLY A 75 -1.04 11.99 1.21
CA GLY A 75 -0.99 11.91 -0.25
C GLY A 75 -2.20 11.18 -0.82
N SER A 76 -2.13 10.77 -2.08
CA SER A 76 -3.20 9.96 -2.70
C SER A 76 -2.64 8.66 -3.27
N ILE A 77 -3.28 7.54 -2.95
CA ILE A 77 -2.89 6.21 -3.43
C ILE A 77 -4.02 5.64 -4.27
N ALA A 78 -3.68 5.14 -5.46
CA ALA A 78 -4.65 4.56 -6.38
C ALA A 78 -5.33 3.34 -5.74
N ARG A 79 -6.61 3.14 -6.06
CA ARG A 79 -7.40 1.99 -5.57
C ARG A 79 -6.76 0.64 -5.90
N THR A 80 -6.05 0.56 -7.01
CA THR A 80 -5.31 -0.63 -7.46
C THR A 80 -4.09 -0.94 -6.59
N LEU A 81 -3.72 -0.03 -5.68
CA LEU A 81 -2.60 -0.19 -4.73
C LEU A 81 -1.25 -0.44 -5.42
N ASP A 82 -1.07 0.08 -6.63
CA ASP A 82 0.14 -0.01 -7.45
C ASP A 82 0.60 1.34 -8.01
N ALA A 83 -0.09 2.43 -7.67
CA ALA A 83 0.22 3.80 -8.09
C ALA A 83 -0.25 4.82 -7.05
N GLY A 84 0.16 6.08 -7.20
CA GLY A 84 -0.25 7.17 -6.33
C GLY A 84 0.33 8.52 -6.76
N GLU A 85 -0.17 9.57 -6.11
CA GLU A 85 0.24 10.95 -6.30
C GLU A 85 0.99 11.41 -5.05
N CYS A 86 2.31 11.62 -5.21
CA CYS A 86 3.18 12.10 -4.15
C CYS A 86 2.84 13.55 -3.79
N PRO A 87 2.60 13.88 -2.50
CA PRO A 87 2.26 15.25 -2.10
C PRO A 87 3.42 16.25 -2.27
N PHE A 88 4.63 15.75 -2.52
CA PHE A 88 5.84 16.55 -2.75
C PHE A 88 6.12 16.80 -4.24
N ALA A 89 5.31 16.25 -5.15
CA ALA A 89 5.55 16.34 -6.59
C ALA A 89 5.59 17.77 -7.11
N ASP A 90 4.69 18.64 -6.63
CA ASP A 90 4.63 20.04 -7.04
C ASP A 90 5.81 20.86 -6.50
N ALA A 91 6.36 20.48 -5.35
CA ALA A 91 7.50 21.17 -4.74
C ALA A 91 8.83 20.79 -5.41
N GLU A 92 8.91 19.59 -5.97
CA GLU A 92 10.11 19.03 -6.60
C GLU A 92 9.81 18.49 -8.01
N PRO A 93 9.44 19.35 -8.97
CA PRO A 93 8.96 18.92 -10.29
C PRO A 93 10.05 18.27 -11.17
N ASP A 94 11.33 18.49 -10.85
CA ASP A 94 12.46 17.91 -11.57
C ASP A 94 12.86 16.52 -11.04
N VAL A 95 12.24 16.06 -9.95
CA VAL A 95 12.48 14.75 -9.34
C VAL A 95 11.41 13.76 -9.82
N GLU A 96 11.77 12.50 -9.98
CA GLU A 96 10.80 11.46 -10.32
C GLU A 96 9.91 11.13 -9.11
N HIS A 97 8.60 11.22 -9.29
CA HIS A 97 7.60 10.94 -8.25
C HIS A 97 6.77 9.68 -8.55
N THR A 98 7.43 8.61 -8.95
CA THR A 98 6.80 7.30 -9.17
C THR A 98 6.78 6.50 -7.88
N VAL A 99 5.75 5.68 -7.69
CA VAL A 99 5.65 4.79 -6.52
C VAL A 99 6.66 3.66 -6.64
N ARG A 100 7.49 3.48 -5.61
CA ARG A 100 8.45 2.36 -5.53
C ARG A 100 7.86 1.12 -4.89
N PHE A 101 7.09 1.29 -3.82
CA PHE A 101 6.33 0.21 -3.20
C PHE A 101 5.15 0.79 -2.41
N VAL A 102 4.09 -0.02 -2.30
CA VAL A 102 2.90 0.27 -1.48
C VAL A 102 2.71 -0.85 -0.49
N PHE A 103 2.40 -0.50 0.75
CA PHE A 103 1.95 -1.42 1.78
C PHE A 103 0.57 -0.99 2.25
N ALA A 104 -0.41 -1.88 2.24
CA ALA A 104 -1.76 -1.59 2.69
C ALA A 104 -2.35 -2.71 3.55
N PHE A 105 -3.21 -2.34 4.47
CA PHE A 105 -4.00 -3.26 5.30
C PHE A 105 -5.39 -2.68 5.53
N ALA A 106 -6.35 -3.53 5.90
CA ALA A 106 -7.69 -3.10 6.25
C ALA A 106 -7.91 -3.27 7.75
N GLU A 107 -8.68 -2.36 8.34
CA GLU A 107 -9.08 -2.40 9.74
C GLU A 107 -10.61 -2.48 9.81
N ALA A 108 -11.11 -3.34 10.71
CA ALA A 108 -12.54 -3.48 10.94
C ALA A 108 -13.14 -2.18 11.49
N GLN A 109 -14.40 -1.92 11.13
CA GLN A 109 -15.18 -0.80 11.67
C GLN A 109 -15.04 -0.72 13.21
N ASN A 110 -14.79 0.49 13.70
CA ASN A 110 -14.67 0.78 15.12
C ASN A 110 -15.40 2.09 15.48
N GLU A 111 -16.62 1.95 15.98
CA GLU A 111 -17.46 3.06 16.41
C GLU A 111 -16.88 3.84 17.60
N GLU A 112 -16.04 3.21 18.45
CA GLU A 112 -15.44 3.86 19.62
C GLU A 112 -14.35 4.86 19.24
N VAL A 113 -13.64 4.61 18.14
CA VAL A 113 -12.62 5.53 17.61
C VAL A 113 -13.29 6.73 16.93
N GLY A 114 -14.45 6.53 16.29
CA GLY A 114 -15.17 7.58 15.57
C GLY A 114 -14.52 7.99 14.25
N GLY A 115 -15.10 9.01 13.59
CA GLY A 115 -14.66 9.44 12.26
C GLY A 115 -14.87 8.35 11.20
N ILE A 116 -13.95 8.24 10.24
CA ILE A 116 -14.06 7.24 9.15
C ILE A 116 -14.15 5.79 9.66
N TYR A 117 -13.61 5.52 10.86
CA TYR A 117 -13.66 4.19 11.49
C TYR A 117 -15.06 3.82 11.97
N ALA A 118 -15.92 4.81 12.25
CA ALA A 118 -17.32 4.56 12.57
C ALA A 118 -18.18 4.35 11.31
N ASP A 119 -17.70 4.76 10.14
CA ASP A 119 -18.46 4.71 8.89
C ASP A 119 -18.34 3.35 8.17
N GLY A 120 -17.31 2.56 8.48
CA GLY A 120 -17.13 1.20 7.97
C GLY A 120 -15.71 0.69 8.16
N ASP A 121 -15.39 -0.43 7.50
CA ASP A 121 -14.02 -0.94 7.44
C ASP A 121 -13.13 0.06 6.70
N VAL A 122 -11.90 0.27 7.18
CA VAL A 122 -11.00 1.31 6.66
C VAL A 122 -9.79 0.65 6.02
N VAL A 123 -9.50 1.04 4.77
CA VAL A 123 -8.22 0.71 4.12
C VAL A 123 -7.18 1.75 4.52
N HIS A 124 -6.06 1.27 5.04
CA HIS A 124 -4.86 2.03 5.31
C HIS A 124 -3.81 1.69 4.26
N ALA A 125 -3.36 2.68 3.50
CA ALA A 125 -2.34 2.52 2.48
C ALA A 125 -1.17 3.47 2.71
N TYR A 126 0.04 2.97 2.44
CA TYR A 126 1.30 3.68 2.60
C TYR A 126 2.14 3.46 1.35
N ALA A 127 2.66 4.54 0.78
CA ALA A 127 3.48 4.51 -0.42
C ALA A 127 4.85 5.12 -0.13
N HIS A 128 5.88 4.50 -0.70
CA HIS A 128 7.21 5.08 -0.76
C HIS A 128 7.50 5.54 -2.18
N CYS A 129 7.85 6.82 -2.32
CA CYS A 129 8.06 7.48 -3.59
C CYS A 129 9.52 7.35 -4.07
N ALA A 130 9.74 7.47 -5.37
CA ALA A 130 11.08 7.51 -5.96
C ALA A 130 11.90 8.73 -5.55
N CYS A 131 11.25 9.82 -5.11
CA CYS A 131 11.92 10.98 -4.51
C CYS A 131 12.50 10.68 -3.11
N GLY A 132 12.14 9.56 -2.49
CA GLY A 132 12.58 9.13 -1.16
C GLY A 132 11.60 9.45 -0.04
N GLU A 133 10.55 10.23 -0.32
CA GLU A 133 9.50 10.54 0.66
C GLU A 133 8.46 9.41 0.76
N SER A 134 7.90 9.27 1.96
CA SER A 134 6.85 8.30 2.28
C SER A 134 5.55 9.04 2.59
N TYR A 135 4.41 8.57 2.09
CA TYR A 135 3.11 9.19 2.32
C TYR A 135 2.01 8.15 2.51
N SER A 136 0.91 8.58 3.11
CA SER A 136 -0.22 7.72 3.45
C SER A 136 -1.52 8.22 2.85
N ASP A 137 -2.46 7.30 2.71
CA ASP A 137 -3.82 7.55 2.31
C ASP A 137 -4.73 6.54 3.01
N ARG A 138 -5.96 6.93 3.33
CA ARG A 138 -6.95 6.08 4.00
C ARG A 138 -8.36 6.41 3.59
N TRP A 139 -9.19 5.40 3.47
CA TRP A 139 -10.58 5.55 3.03
C TRP A 139 -11.46 4.39 3.52
N VAL A 140 -12.77 4.60 3.59
CA VAL A 140 -13.70 3.51 3.91
C VAL A 140 -13.82 2.57 2.71
N VAL A 141 -13.85 1.27 2.99
CA VAL A 141 -14.08 0.21 2.02
C VAL A 141 -15.31 0.52 1.16
N GLY A 142 -15.15 0.44 -0.17
CA GLY A 142 -16.22 0.70 -1.12
C GLY A 142 -16.46 2.18 -1.52
N GLU A 143 -15.84 3.16 -0.85
CA GLU A 143 -16.05 4.59 -1.19
C GLU A 143 -15.35 5.03 -2.48
N ARG A 144 -14.33 4.30 -2.92
CA ARG A 144 -13.62 4.56 -4.19
C ARG A 144 -14.14 3.60 -5.25
N ALA A 145 -15.12 4.05 -6.06
CA ALA A 145 -15.70 3.30 -7.17
C ALA A 145 -14.86 3.42 -8.44
#